data_AF-A0A3Q0E7Z2-F1
#
_entry.id   AF-A0A3Q0E7Z2-F1
#
_cell.length_a   1.000
_cell.length_b   1.000
_cell.length_c   1.000
_cell.angle_alpha   90.00
_cell.angle_beta   90.00
_cell.angle_gamma   90.00
#
_symmetry.space_group_name_H-M   'P 1'
#
loop_
_entity.id
_entity.type
_entity.pdbx_description
1 polymer ?
#
loop_
_entity_poly.entity_id
_entity_poly.type
_entity_poly.pdbx_seq_one_letter_code
_entity_poly.pdbx_strand_id
1 'polypeptide(L)'
;MQSELKQPSELRQAPEKAPSSVCGSATRMGTGVRTESATAAPVSKEASEDPGVNLFPPPLPRPRICMWKYLDIHSMHRLEETANAEEMREVLAELLELGHPEQSLRETITLDLFSYALIFCRQQGFSLEQTSAACALLQDLHKACVGKRKVATRRFEP
;
A
#
# COMPACT_ATOMS: atom_id res chain seq x y z
N MET A 1 -47.57 -25.52 -28.95
CA MET A 1 -47.89 -24.38 -28.06
C MET A 1 -48.74 -24.91 -26.92
N GLN A 2 -48.09 -25.44 -25.88
CA GLN A 2 -48.73 -25.86 -24.63
C GLN A 2 -47.92 -25.27 -23.48
N SER A 3 -48.67 -24.70 -22.54
CA SER A 3 -48.28 -23.96 -21.35
C SER A 3 -47.51 -24.81 -20.34
N GLU A 4 -46.72 -24.17 -19.48
CA GLU A 4 -46.89 -24.19 -18.02
C GLU A 4 -45.85 -23.25 -17.37
N LEU A 5 -46.40 -22.25 -16.69
CA LEU A 5 -45.75 -21.17 -15.98
C LEU A 5 -45.34 -21.71 -14.59
N LYS A 6 -44.06 -21.63 -14.20
CA LYS A 6 -43.68 -21.85 -12.79
C LYS A 6 -42.84 -20.67 -12.28
N GLN A 7 -43.40 -20.07 -11.24
CA GLN A 7 -43.07 -18.78 -10.65
C GLN A 7 -41.68 -18.71 -9.98
N PRO A 8 -41.14 -17.48 -9.82
CA PRO A 8 -39.92 -17.18 -9.07
C PRO A 8 -40.19 -17.21 -7.56
N SER A 9 -39.23 -17.70 -6.78
CA SER A 9 -39.25 -17.59 -5.31
C SER A 9 -38.44 -16.38 -4.88
N GLU A 10 -39.12 -15.30 -4.51
CA GLU A 10 -38.54 -14.24 -3.69
C GLU A 10 -38.47 -14.70 -2.23
N LEU A 11 -37.46 -14.25 -1.48
CA LEU A 11 -37.60 -13.30 -0.36
C LEU A 11 -36.46 -13.47 0.68
N ARG A 12 -35.59 -12.45 0.73
CA ARG A 12 -35.09 -11.74 1.93
C ARG A 12 -34.49 -12.54 3.10
N GLN A 13 -33.21 -12.27 3.40
CA GLN A 13 -32.76 -11.97 4.78
C GLN A 13 -31.34 -11.38 4.84
N ALA A 14 -31.26 -10.10 5.23
CA ALA A 14 -30.20 -9.45 6.01
C ALA A 14 -30.84 -8.14 6.56
N PRO A 15 -30.35 -7.49 7.64
CA PRO A 15 -29.10 -7.69 8.39
C PRO A 15 -29.34 -7.73 9.92
N GLU A 16 -28.26 -7.60 10.73
CA GLU A 16 -28.17 -7.06 12.11
C GLU A 16 -27.44 -7.96 13.12
N LYS A 17 -26.17 -7.64 13.41
CA LYS A 17 -25.68 -7.37 14.78
C LYS A 17 -24.20 -6.98 14.79
N ALA A 18 -23.92 -5.75 15.20
CA ALA A 18 -22.78 -5.46 16.07
C ALA A 18 -23.35 -5.09 17.44
N PRO A 19 -22.63 -5.32 18.55
CA PRO A 19 -22.03 -4.15 19.19
C PRO A 19 -20.70 -4.36 19.95
N SER A 20 -19.94 -3.26 19.99
CA SER A 20 -19.05 -2.75 21.05
C SER A 20 -18.01 -3.68 21.70
N SER A 21 -16.73 -3.39 21.45
CA SER A 21 -15.63 -3.80 22.34
C SER A 21 -15.07 -2.57 23.06
N VAL A 22 -15.04 -2.70 24.39
CA VAL A 22 -14.82 -1.68 25.40
C VAL A 22 -13.34 -1.32 25.57
N CYS A 23 -13.10 -0.03 25.83
CA CYS A 23 -11.83 0.57 26.25
C CYS A 23 -11.33 -0.02 27.59
N GLY A 24 -10.16 -0.63 27.58
CA GLY A 24 -9.46 -1.08 28.80
C GLY A 24 -8.62 0.03 29.40
N SER A 25 -9.11 0.68 30.46
CA SER A 25 -8.33 1.60 31.31
C SER A 25 -7.50 0.80 32.31
N ALA A 26 -6.17 0.89 32.22
CA ALA A 26 -5.24 0.33 33.20
C ALA A 26 -4.99 1.34 34.34
N THR A 27 -5.61 1.09 35.49
CA THR A 27 -5.32 1.81 36.74
C THR A 27 -4.07 1.18 37.39
N ARG A 28 -2.94 1.89 37.42
CA ARG A 28 -1.75 1.48 38.18
C ARG A 28 -1.75 2.18 39.54
N MET A 29 -2.00 1.41 40.58
CA MET A 29 -1.93 1.86 41.98
C MET A 29 -0.49 2.24 42.35
N GLY A 30 -0.34 3.40 42.98
CA GLY A 30 0.88 3.82 43.63
C GLY A 30 0.95 3.27 45.05
N THR A 31 2.12 2.77 45.43
CA THR A 31 2.45 2.43 46.82
C THR A 31 3.59 3.33 47.25
N GLY A 32 3.29 4.28 48.13
CA GLY A 32 4.29 5.11 48.79
C GLY A 32 4.95 4.34 49.94
N VAL A 33 6.27 4.46 50.05
CA VAL A 33 6.99 4.25 51.30
C VAL A 33 7.86 5.48 51.52
N ARG A 34 7.54 6.17 52.61
CA ARG A 34 8.19 7.36 53.12
C ARG A 34 9.22 6.87 54.14
N THR A 35 10.49 7.19 53.95
CA THR A 35 11.50 7.03 55.00
C THR A 35 12.32 8.31 55.08
N GLU A 36 12.31 8.86 56.27
CA GLU A 36 12.91 10.10 56.72
C GLU A 36 14.18 9.74 57.52
N SER A 37 15.31 10.40 57.25
CA SER A 37 16.42 10.52 58.21
C SER A 37 17.38 11.64 57.77
N ALA A 38 17.92 12.34 58.76
CA ALA A 38 18.44 13.70 58.67
C ALA A 38 19.98 13.81 58.64
N THR A 39 20.43 15.00 58.22
CA THR A 39 21.61 15.77 58.71
C THR A 39 22.95 15.75 57.95
N ALA A 40 23.35 16.99 57.58
CA ALA A 40 24.67 17.64 57.51
C ALA A 40 25.49 17.73 56.19
N ALA A 41 25.59 18.99 55.76
CA ALA A 41 26.70 19.74 55.15
C ALA A 41 26.99 19.60 53.63
N PRO A 42 27.24 20.73 52.93
CA PRO A 42 27.44 20.76 51.49
C PRO A 42 28.91 20.47 51.16
N VAL A 43 29.15 19.42 50.38
CA VAL A 43 30.41 19.27 49.66
C VAL A 43 30.07 19.35 48.18
N SER A 44 30.55 20.45 47.58
CA SER A 44 30.66 20.61 46.15
C SER A 44 31.43 19.42 45.59
N LYS A 45 30.73 18.56 44.85
CA LYS A 45 31.36 17.52 44.05
C LYS A 45 30.85 17.71 42.64
N GLU A 46 31.80 18.06 41.79
CA GLU A 46 31.67 18.34 40.37
C GLU A 46 30.65 17.39 39.74
N ALA A 47 29.66 17.99 39.07
CA ALA A 47 28.80 17.26 38.18
C ALA A 47 29.69 16.66 37.10
N SER A 48 30.06 15.38 37.24
CA SER A 48 30.48 14.60 36.09
C SER A 48 29.24 14.54 35.20
N GLU A 49 29.23 15.36 34.15
CA GLU A 49 28.31 15.20 33.04
C GLU A 49 28.57 13.82 32.44
N ASP A 50 27.89 12.81 32.98
CA ASP A 50 27.64 11.56 32.29
C ASP A 50 27.12 11.97 30.90
N PRO A 51 27.80 11.62 29.79
CA PRO A 51 27.39 12.05 28.46
C PRO A 51 26.06 11.35 28.19
N GLY A 52 25.00 12.04 28.60
CA GLY A 52 23.67 11.50 28.72
C GLY A 52 23.34 10.77 27.44
N VAL A 53 23.13 9.46 27.59
CA VAL A 53 22.35 8.66 26.64
C VAL A 53 21.21 9.55 26.19
N ASN A 54 21.22 9.97 24.93
CA ASN A 54 20.23 10.91 24.42
C ASN A 54 18.89 10.15 24.46
N LEU A 55 18.14 10.32 25.56
CA LEU A 55 16.91 9.58 25.85
C LEU A 55 15.76 10.02 24.94
N PHE A 56 16.02 10.98 24.04
CA PHE A 56 15.06 11.42 23.05
C PHE A 56 15.04 10.44 21.89
N PRO A 57 13.84 9.97 21.48
CA PRO A 57 13.73 9.18 20.27
C PRO A 57 14.28 9.98 19.09
N PRO A 58 14.95 9.31 18.13
CA PRO A 58 15.46 9.99 16.96
C PRO A 58 14.33 10.78 16.27
N PRO A 59 14.62 11.99 15.75
CA PRO A 59 13.62 12.81 15.10
C PRO A 59 12.90 12.03 14.00
N LEU A 60 11.57 12.12 13.97
CA LEU A 60 10.78 11.47 12.94
C LEU A 60 11.18 12.00 11.56
N PRO A 61 11.22 11.15 10.52
CA PRO A 61 11.47 11.59 9.16
C PRO A 61 10.40 12.61 8.74
N ARG A 62 10.82 13.59 7.91
CA ARG A 62 9.87 14.58 7.37
C ARG A 62 8.75 13.86 6.61
N PRO A 63 7.48 14.23 6.82
CA PRO A 63 6.38 13.66 6.07
C PRO A 63 6.60 13.89 4.58
N ARG A 64 6.41 12.84 3.77
CA ARG A 64 6.50 12.88 2.32
C ARG A 64 5.11 12.67 1.74
N ILE A 65 4.70 13.55 0.84
CA ILE A 65 3.45 13.36 0.09
C ILE A 65 3.71 12.26 -0.94
N CYS A 66 2.91 11.18 -0.89
CA CYS A 66 2.95 10.14 -1.91
C CYS A 66 2.09 10.60 -3.09
N MET A 67 2.74 11.03 -4.16
CA MET A 67 2.05 11.38 -5.41
C MET A 67 1.87 10.14 -6.27
N TRP A 68 0.70 10.01 -6.88
CA TRP A 68 0.44 8.90 -7.76
C TRP A 68 1.01 9.23 -9.14
N LYS A 69 1.99 8.44 -9.58
CA LYS A 69 2.87 8.80 -10.72
C LYS A 69 2.22 8.57 -12.09
N TYR A 70 1.40 7.52 -12.19
CA TYR A 70 0.86 7.05 -13.47
C TYR A 70 -0.64 6.76 -13.43
N LEU A 71 -1.14 6.23 -12.33
CA LEU A 71 -2.57 6.03 -12.09
C LEU A 71 -3.01 7.18 -11.19
N ASP A 72 -4.03 7.96 -11.54
CA ASP A 72 -4.60 8.96 -10.63
C ASP A 72 -5.65 8.35 -9.68
N ILE A 73 -6.13 9.15 -8.72
CA ILE A 73 -7.12 8.72 -7.72
C ILE A 73 -8.38 8.16 -8.37
N HIS A 74 -8.87 8.80 -9.43
CA HIS A 74 -10.07 8.36 -10.14
C HIS A 74 -9.84 7.04 -10.87
N SER A 75 -8.67 6.90 -11.49
CA SER A 75 -8.25 5.72 -12.24
C SER A 75 -8.11 4.50 -11.33
N MET A 76 -7.58 4.63 -10.12
CA MET A 76 -7.55 3.50 -9.18
C MET A 76 -8.92 3.15 -8.64
N HIS A 77 -9.79 4.11 -8.38
CA HIS A 77 -11.17 3.79 -7.98
C HIS A 77 -11.90 3.05 -9.09
N ARG A 78 -11.76 3.50 -10.35
CA ARG A 78 -12.26 2.75 -11.52
C ARG A 78 -11.72 1.32 -11.55
N LEU A 79 -10.42 1.15 -11.31
CA LEU A 79 -9.80 -0.18 -11.23
C LEU A 79 -10.31 -0.99 -10.04
N GLU A 80 -10.57 -0.38 -8.89
CA GLU A 80 -11.09 -1.07 -7.70
C GLU A 80 -12.51 -1.60 -7.91
N GLU A 81 -13.35 -0.84 -8.62
CA GLU A 81 -14.76 -1.15 -8.86
C GLU A 81 -14.98 -2.27 -9.90
N THR A 82 -13.97 -2.63 -10.71
CA THR A 82 -14.11 -3.70 -11.71
C THR A 82 -14.49 -5.04 -11.07
N ALA A 83 -15.56 -5.66 -11.55
CA ALA A 83 -16.09 -6.89 -10.98
C ALA A 83 -15.38 -8.13 -11.53
N ASN A 84 -14.91 -8.08 -12.77
CA ASN A 84 -14.26 -9.19 -13.46
C ASN A 84 -12.95 -8.78 -14.14
N ALA A 85 -12.19 -9.79 -14.59
CA ALA A 85 -10.89 -9.60 -15.19
C ALA A 85 -10.95 -8.95 -16.58
N GLU A 86 -12.08 -9.06 -17.28
CA GLU A 86 -12.28 -8.48 -18.61
C GLU A 86 -12.44 -6.96 -18.51
N GLU A 87 -13.35 -6.49 -17.65
CA GLU A 87 -13.52 -5.07 -17.32
C GLU A 87 -12.22 -4.44 -16.82
N MET A 88 -11.50 -5.14 -15.93
CA MET A 88 -10.21 -4.67 -15.43
C MET A 88 -9.18 -4.52 -16.56
N ARG A 89 -9.15 -5.44 -17.53
CA ARG A 89 -8.25 -5.39 -18.68
C ARG A 89 -8.58 -4.23 -19.61
N GLU A 90 -9.85 -3.94 -19.84
CA GLU A 90 -10.29 -2.80 -20.65
C GLU A 90 -9.84 -1.48 -20.02
N VAL A 91 -10.09 -1.30 -18.72
CA VAL A 91 -9.67 -0.11 -17.98
C VAL A 91 -8.15 0.02 -17.99
N LEU A 92 -7.41 -1.08 -17.79
CA LEU A 92 -5.95 -1.08 -17.86
C LEU A 92 -5.42 -0.69 -19.25
N ALA A 93 -6.05 -1.17 -20.33
CA ALA A 93 -5.62 -0.85 -21.69
C ALA A 93 -5.77 0.66 -21.97
N GLU A 94 -6.87 1.26 -21.52
CA GLU A 94 -7.10 2.71 -21.59
C GLU A 94 -6.03 3.49 -20.80
N LEU A 95 -5.79 3.10 -19.54
CA LEU A 95 -4.86 3.79 -18.64
C LEU A 95 -3.39 3.66 -19.05
N LEU A 96 -3.03 2.56 -19.70
CA LEU A 96 -1.68 2.33 -20.20
C LEU A 96 -1.50 2.85 -21.64
N GLU A 97 -2.54 3.46 -22.22
CA GLU A 97 -2.57 3.95 -23.61
C GLU A 97 -2.15 2.85 -24.61
N LEU A 98 -2.59 1.61 -24.36
CA LEU A 98 -2.33 0.48 -25.26
C LEU A 98 -3.29 0.59 -26.45
N GLY A 99 -2.75 0.69 -27.66
CA GLY A 99 -3.55 0.99 -28.85
C GLY A 99 -4.52 -0.12 -29.20
N HIS A 100 -4.00 -1.28 -29.59
CA HIS A 100 -4.78 -2.48 -29.94
C HIS A 100 -3.96 -3.73 -29.58
N PRO A 101 -4.14 -4.29 -28.38
CA PRO A 101 -3.41 -5.47 -27.94
C PRO A 101 -3.46 -6.62 -28.96
N GLU A 102 -4.57 -6.78 -29.66
CA GLU A 102 -4.83 -7.81 -30.68
C GLU A 102 -3.86 -7.74 -31.87
N GLN A 103 -3.29 -6.56 -32.13
CA GLN A 103 -2.38 -6.30 -33.24
C GLN A 103 -0.90 -6.32 -32.82
N SER A 104 -0.62 -6.32 -31.51
CA SER A 104 0.72 -6.25 -30.96
C SER A 104 0.91 -7.23 -29.81
N LEU A 105 1.72 -8.27 -30.06
CA LEU A 105 2.10 -9.25 -29.04
C LEU A 105 2.73 -8.57 -27.82
N ARG A 106 3.49 -7.49 -28.04
CA ARG A 106 4.11 -6.71 -26.95
C ARG A 106 3.05 -6.05 -26.07
N GLU A 107 2.03 -5.44 -26.67
CA GLU A 107 0.96 -4.77 -25.92
C GLU A 107 0.09 -5.80 -25.19
N THR A 108 -0.22 -6.94 -25.81
CA THR A 108 -0.90 -8.05 -25.13
C THR A 108 -0.13 -8.54 -23.90
N ILE A 109 1.18 -8.84 -24.05
CA ILE A 109 2.01 -9.29 -22.92
C ILE A 109 2.10 -8.21 -21.83
N THR A 110 2.16 -6.94 -22.22
CA THR A 110 2.18 -5.82 -21.26
C THR A 110 0.86 -5.77 -20.49
N LEU A 111 -0.28 -5.87 -21.19
CA LEU A 111 -1.60 -5.88 -20.56
C LEU A 111 -1.75 -7.05 -19.59
N ASP A 112 -1.33 -8.26 -19.99
CA ASP A 112 -1.38 -9.45 -19.13
C ASP A 112 -0.54 -9.25 -17.87
N LEU A 113 0.68 -8.73 -18.02
CA LEU A 113 1.58 -8.46 -16.89
C LEU A 113 0.94 -7.52 -15.86
N PHE A 114 0.35 -6.41 -16.31
CA PHE A 114 -0.33 -5.47 -15.41
C PHE A 114 -1.61 -6.06 -14.82
N SER A 115 -2.35 -6.85 -15.58
CA SER A 115 -3.57 -7.53 -15.10
C SER A 115 -3.25 -8.49 -13.96
N TYR A 116 -2.25 -9.35 -14.14
CA TYR A 116 -1.83 -10.28 -13.08
C TYR A 116 -1.19 -9.56 -11.89
N ALA A 117 -0.48 -8.45 -12.12
CA ALA A 117 0.03 -7.62 -11.02
C ALA A 117 -1.11 -7.03 -10.17
N LEU A 118 -2.20 -6.54 -10.80
CA LEU A 118 -3.37 -6.04 -10.08
C LEU A 118 -4.10 -7.16 -9.33
N ILE A 119 -4.31 -8.31 -9.97
CA ILE A 119 -4.91 -9.48 -9.31
C ILE A 119 -4.10 -9.86 -8.07
N PHE A 120 -2.77 -9.90 -8.20
CA PHE A 120 -1.88 -10.17 -7.07
C PHE A 120 -2.05 -9.12 -5.95
N CYS A 121 -2.04 -7.82 -6.28
CA CYS A 121 -2.21 -6.76 -5.30
C CYS A 121 -3.54 -6.89 -4.53
N ARG A 122 -4.64 -7.20 -5.22
CA ARG A 122 -5.95 -7.47 -4.59
C ARG A 122 -5.90 -8.68 -3.66
N GLN A 123 -5.30 -9.78 -4.10
CA GLN A 123 -5.17 -11.00 -3.31
C GLN A 123 -4.34 -10.79 -2.04
N GLN A 124 -3.35 -9.91 -2.09
CA GLN A 124 -2.53 -9.54 -0.93
C GLN A 124 -3.15 -8.43 -0.07
N GLY A 125 -4.34 -7.92 -0.42
CA GLY A 125 -5.01 -6.86 0.32
C GLY A 125 -4.26 -5.52 0.28
N PHE A 126 -3.59 -5.20 -0.83
CA PHE A 126 -2.94 -3.91 -1.00
C PHE A 126 -3.98 -2.79 -1.02
N SER A 127 -3.70 -1.71 -0.30
CA SER A 127 -4.42 -0.44 -0.45
C SER A 127 -4.29 0.12 -1.87
N LEU A 128 -5.12 1.11 -2.21
CA LEU A 128 -5.07 1.78 -3.51
C LEU A 128 -3.72 2.45 -3.73
N GLU A 129 -3.15 3.07 -2.70
CA GLU A 129 -1.84 3.71 -2.74
C GLU A 129 -0.72 2.69 -2.96
N GLN A 130 -0.78 1.54 -2.27
CA GLN A 130 0.21 0.46 -2.44
C GLN A 130 0.11 -0.16 -3.83
N THR A 131 -1.10 -0.38 -4.34
CA THR A 131 -1.32 -0.89 -5.68
C THR A 131 -0.82 0.08 -6.74
N SER A 132 -1.13 1.37 -6.60
CA SER A 132 -0.61 2.44 -7.46
C SER A 132 0.92 2.49 -7.46
N ALA A 133 1.54 2.39 -6.28
CA ALA A 133 3.00 2.34 -6.16
C ALA A 133 3.60 1.09 -6.83
N ALA A 134 2.99 -0.09 -6.65
CA ALA A 134 3.43 -1.33 -7.28
C ALA A 134 3.34 -1.25 -8.81
N CYS A 135 2.23 -0.73 -9.34
CA CYS A 135 2.08 -0.48 -10.77
C CYS A 135 3.13 0.51 -11.29
N ALA A 136 3.44 1.57 -10.54
CA ALA A 136 4.45 2.54 -10.95
C ALA A 136 5.86 1.95 -11.01
N LEU A 137 6.24 1.16 -10.01
CA LEU A 137 7.51 0.43 -10.01
C LEU A 137 7.60 -0.53 -11.20
N LEU A 138 6.52 -1.27 -11.47
CA LEU A 138 6.45 -2.20 -12.59
C LEU A 138 6.57 -1.49 -13.94
N GLN A 139 5.90 -0.34 -14.10
CA GLN A 139 5.95 0.45 -15.31
C GLN A 139 7.32 1.10 -15.55
N ASP A 140 7.95 1.62 -14.49
CA ASP A 140 9.30 2.14 -14.55
C ASP A 140 10.30 1.04 -14.94
N LEU A 141 10.19 -0.13 -14.33
CA LEU A 141 11.03 -1.28 -14.63
C LEU A 141 10.82 -1.75 -16.08
N HIS A 142 9.57 -1.88 -16.54
CA HIS A 142 9.26 -2.25 -17.92
C HIS A 142 9.85 -1.24 -18.90
N LYS A 143 9.67 0.06 -18.66
CA LYS A 143 10.25 1.15 -19.48
C LYS A 143 11.77 1.10 -19.49
N ALA A 144 12.43 0.82 -18.37
CA ALA A 144 13.89 0.70 -18.30
C ALA A 144 14.42 -0.53 -19.06
N CYS A 145 13.71 -1.66 -19.01
CA CYS A 145 14.09 -2.89 -19.70
C CYS A 145 13.91 -2.80 -21.22
N VAL A 146 12.85 -2.14 -21.68
CA VAL A 146 12.55 -1.95 -23.11
C VAL A 146 13.31 -0.74 -23.68
N GLY A 147 13.48 0.32 -22.89
CA GLY A 147 14.19 1.55 -23.20
C GLY A 147 15.70 1.40 -23.16
N LYS A 148 16.26 0.74 -24.18
CA LYS A 148 17.70 0.74 -24.51
C LYS A 148 18.63 0.07 -23.47
N ARG A 149 18.84 -1.24 -23.61
CA ARG A 149 20.22 -1.76 -23.59
C ARG A 149 20.91 -1.22 -24.84
N LYS A 150 21.55 -0.04 -24.75
CA LYS A 150 22.64 0.27 -25.67
C LYS A 150 23.73 -0.76 -25.38
N VAL A 151 23.80 -1.83 -26.17
CA VAL A 151 25.01 -2.66 -26.20
C VAL A 151 26.12 -1.71 -26.58
N ALA A 152 26.99 -1.40 -25.61
CA ALA A 152 28.21 -0.70 -25.88
C ALA A 152 29.09 -1.66 -26.70
N THR A 153 28.92 -1.64 -28.02
CA THR A 153 29.86 -2.23 -28.95
C THR A 153 31.15 -1.43 -28.78
N ARG A 154 32.01 -1.85 -27.85
CA ARG A 154 33.41 -1.39 -27.83
C ARG A 154 34.02 -1.87 -29.14
N ARG A 155 34.02 -1.01 -30.16
CA ARG A 155 34.94 -1.19 -31.29
C ARG A 155 36.34 -1.05 -30.71
N PHE A 156 37.03 -2.17 -30.59
CA PHE A 156 38.48 -2.18 -30.61
C PHE A 156 38.87 -1.95 -32.07
N GLU A 157 39.30 -0.74 -32.39
CA GLU A 157 40.06 -0.49 -33.62
C GLU A 157 41.55 -0.64 -33.24
N PRO A 158 42.35 -1.36 -34.05
CA PRO A 158 43.79 -1.55 -33.85
C PRO A 158 44.63 -0.31 -34.16
#